data_AF-A0A3B9J948-F1
#
_entry.id   AF-A0A3B9J948-F1
#
_cell.length_a   1.000
_cell.length_b   1.000
_cell.length_c   1.000
_cell.angle_alpha   90.00
_cell.angle_beta   90.00
_cell.angle_gamma   90.00
#
_symmetry.space_group_name_H-M   'P 1'
#
loop_
_entity.id
_entity.type
_entity.pdbx_description
1 polymer ?
#
loop_
_entity_poly.entity_id
_entity_poly.type
_entity_poly.pdbx_seq_one_letter_code
_entity_poly.pdbx_strand_id
1 'polypeptide(L)'
;MVSIAKFRQLLNALIEVKTHDSDDARRRRLLNIILTGLFLLTLLTLALIIAIEVMWADEFGIVEGENTWLYTWILAIMAGYVFFYALNRKLPNGIAGFLFLLFLLVSFAFSDEAVQLVDGRSLYVFTIPILLSSVLVRP
;
A
#
# COMPACT_ATOMS: atom_id res chain seq x y z
N MET A 1 -17.69 24.06 -3.30
CA MET A 1 -18.43 23.02 -2.56
C MET A 1 -18.66 21.82 -3.48
N VAL A 2 -17.88 20.75 -3.36
CA VAL A 2 -18.16 19.49 -4.07
C VAL A 2 -19.40 18.88 -3.43
N SER A 3 -20.47 18.69 -4.20
CA SER A 3 -21.67 17.99 -3.72
C SER A 3 -21.29 16.59 -3.26
N ILE A 4 -21.77 16.19 -2.08
CA ILE A 4 -21.54 14.86 -1.47
C ILE A 4 -21.86 13.73 -2.47
N ALA A 5 -22.80 13.95 -3.39
CA ALA A 5 -23.14 13.01 -4.46
C ALA A 5 -21.99 12.81 -5.47
N LYS A 6 -21.32 13.89 -5.91
CA LYS A 6 -20.18 13.80 -6.83
C LYS A 6 -18.99 13.10 -6.18
N PHE A 7 -18.76 13.36 -4.89
CA PHE A 7 -17.71 12.69 -4.13
C PHE A 7 -17.94 11.17 -4.03
N ARG A 8 -19.16 10.75 -3.71
CA ARG A 8 -19.52 9.32 -3.72
C ARG A 8 -19.35 8.67 -5.09
N GLN A 9 -19.72 9.38 -6.16
CA GLN A 9 -19.61 8.87 -7.52
C GLN A 9 -18.15 8.69 -7.95
N LEU A 10 -17.27 9.63 -7.60
CA LEU A 10 -15.82 9.51 -7.83
C LEU A 10 -15.21 8.34 -7.04
N LEU A 11 -15.58 8.19 -5.76
CA LEU A 11 -15.12 7.05 -4.95
C LEU A 11 -15.56 5.72 -5.54
N ASN A 12 -16.82 5.60 -5.97
CA ASN A 12 -17.32 4.38 -6.60
C ASN A 12 -16.56 4.11 -7.91
N ALA A 13 -16.31 5.13 -8.74
CA ALA A 13 -15.55 4.97 -9.97
C ALA A 13 -14.09 4.54 -9.75
N LEU A 14 -13.50 4.92 -8.63
CA LEU A 14 -12.13 4.54 -8.25
C LEU A 14 -12.06 3.13 -7.64
N ILE A 15 -13.13 2.69 -6.98
CA ILE A 15 -13.10 1.45 -6.19
C ILE A 15 -13.75 0.28 -6.95
N GLU A 16 -14.76 0.55 -7.78
CA GLU A 16 -15.60 -0.47 -8.40
C GLU A 16 -14.96 -1.10 -9.64
N VAL A 17 -14.92 -2.43 -9.64
CA VAL A 17 -14.50 -3.25 -10.80
C VAL A 17 -15.73 -4.02 -11.28
N LYS A 18 -16.13 -3.79 -12.54
CA LYS A 18 -17.25 -4.51 -13.15
C LYS A 18 -16.79 -5.93 -13.51
N THR A 19 -17.33 -6.94 -12.83
CA THR A 19 -17.12 -8.36 -13.16
C THR A 19 -18.47 -9.08 -13.15
N HIS A 20 -18.59 -10.16 -13.93
CA HIS A 20 -19.82 -10.97 -13.98
C HIS A 20 -20.03 -11.79 -12.70
N ASP A 21 -18.94 -12.17 -12.02
CA ASP A 21 -18.95 -12.87 -10.74
C ASP A 21 -18.92 -11.84 -9.59
N SER A 22 -19.93 -11.88 -8.73
CA SER A 22 -20.09 -10.96 -7.59
C SER A 22 -19.03 -11.17 -6.51
N ASP A 23 -18.50 -12.38 -6.37
CA ASP A 23 -17.44 -12.68 -5.41
C ASP A 23 -16.08 -12.14 -5.89
N ASP A 24 -15.78 -12.26 -7.18
CA ASP A 24 -14.59 -11.67 -7.80
C ASP A 24 -14.65 -10.13 -7.72
N ALA A 25 -15.82 -9.53 -7.97
CA ALA A 25 -16.04 -8.10 -7.83
C ALA A 25 -15.71 -7.63 -6.42
N ARG A 26 -16.22 -8.34 -5.41
CA ARG A 26 -15.98 -8.00 -4.00
C ARG A 26 -14.49 -8.02 -3.65
N ARG A 27 -13.77 -9.08 -4.02
CA ARG A 27 -12.33 -9.23 -3.70
C ARG A 27 -11.48 -8.16 -4.37
N ARG A 28 -11.74 -7.88 -5.65
CA ARG A 28 -11.00 -6.86 -6.41
C ARG A 28 -11.30 -5.47 -5.90
N ARG A 29 -12.55 -5.22 -5.47
CA ARG A 29 -12.94 -4.00 -4.77
C ARG A 29 -12.18 -3.84 -3.46
N LEU A 30 -12.06 -4.90 -2.66
CA LEU A 30 -11.31 -4.89 -1.40
C LEU A 30 -9.82 -4.62 -1.63
N LEU A 31 -9.19 -5.25 -2.64
CA LEU A 31 -7.81 -4.95 -3.01
C LEU A 31 -7.63 -3.47 -3.38
N ASN A 32 -8.53 -2.90 -4.17
CA ASN A 32 -8.48 -1.47 -4.52
C ASN A 32 -8.63 -0.56 -3.29
N ILE A 33 -9.51 -0.92 -2.34
CA ILE A 33 -9.66 -0.18 -1.08
C ILE A 33 -8.36 -0.22 -0.29
N ILE A 34 -7.75 -1.39 -0.14
CA ILE A 34 -6.47 -1.56 0.57
C ILE A 34 -5.36 -0.74 -0.10
N LEU A 35 -5.19 -0.89 -1.42
CA LEU A 35 -4.15 -0.17 -2.17
C LEU A 35 -4.34 1.34 -2.10
N THR A 36 -5.58 1.82 -2.22
CA THR A 36 -5.88 3.25 -2.11
C THR A 36 -5.60 3.76 -0.69
N GLY A 37 -6.00 3.00 0.34
CA GLY A 37 -5.72 3.35 1.73
C GLY A 37 -4.22 3.41 2.03
N LEU A 38 -3.45 2.42 1.58
CA LEU A 38 -2.00 2.39 1.72
C LEU A 38 -1.34 3.56 0.98
N PHE A 39 -1.77 3.85 -0.25
CA PHE A 39 -1.27 4.99 -1.01
C PHE A 39 -1.50 6.32 -0.28
N LEU A 40 -2.70 6.54 0.27
CA LEU A 40 -3.02 7.75 1.02
C LEU A 40 -2.22 7.86 2.33
N LEU A 41 -2.04 6.74 3.05
CA LEU A 41 -1.21 6.72 4.25
C LEU A 41 0.25 7.03 3.93
N THR A 42 0.81 6.42 2.88
CA THR A 42 2.18 6.71 2.45
C THR A 42 2.35 8.15 1.97
N LEU A 43 1.35 8.70 1.27
CA LEU A 43 1.33 10.11 0.89
C LEU A 43 1.33 11.03 2.13
N LEU A 44 0.54 10.69 3.15
CA LEU A 44 0.49 11.42 4.42
C LEU A 44 1.84 11.36 5.14
N THR A 45 2.45 10.18 5.21
CA THR A 45 3.78 9.99 5.79
C THR A 45 4.83 10.82 5.06
N LEU A 46 4.83 10.82 3.72
CA LEU A 46 5.73 11.63 2.91
C LEU A 46 5.55 13.12 3.21
N ALA A 47 4.31 13.61 3.25
CA ALA A 47 4.01 15.00 3.57
C ALA A 47 4.49 15.37 4.98
N LEU A 48 4.34 14.47 5.95
CA LEU A 48 4.77 14.67 7.32
C LEU A 48 6.31 14.70 7.44
N ILE A 49 7.02 13.82 6.74
CA ILE A 49 8.49 13.83 6.69
C ILE A 49 8.99 15.17 6.13
N ILE A 50 8.45 15.59 4.98
CA ILE A 50 8.82 16.88 4.36
C ILE A 50 8.50 18.05 5.30
N ALA A 51 7.33 18.04 5.94
CA ALA A 51 6.96 19.08 6.89
C ALA A 51 7.92 19.13 8.08
N ILE A 52 8.35 17.95 8.59
CA ILE A 52 9.30 17.88 9.70
C ILE A 52 10.65 18.47 9.29
N GLU A 53 11.18 18.07 8.14
CA GLU A 53 12.45 18.58 7.63
C GLU A 53 12.39 20.09 7.41
N VAL A 54 11.34 20.61 6.78
CA VAL A 54 11.25 22.05 6.49
C VAL A 54 11.08 22.90 7.75
N MET A 55 10.33 22.43 8.74
CA MET A 55 9.98 23.23 9.93
C MET A 55 10.96 23.07 11.09
N TRP A 56 11.67 21.95 11.18
CA TRP A 56 12.53 21.62 12.34
C TRP A 56 13.92 21.05 11.95
N ALA A 57 14.40 21.26 10.71
CA ALA A 57 15.74 20.79 10.29
C ALA A 57 16.86 21.20 11.27
N ASP A 58 16.88 22.47 11.69
CA ASP A 58 17.92 23.02 12.57
C ASP A 58 17.88 22.40 13.99
N GLU A 59 16.68 22.16 14.52
CA GLU A 59 16.46 21.60 15.86
C GLU A 59 16.90 20.14 15.93
N PHE A 60 16.67 19.38 14.86
CA PHE A 60 17.02 17.95 14.77
C PHE A 60 18.39 17.68 14.15
N GLY A 61 19.12 18.73 13.74
CA GLY A 61 20.42 18.61 13.09
C GLY A 61 20.38 17.80 11.78
N ILE A 62 19.28 17.90 11.03
CA ILE A 62 19.09 17.15 9.78
C ILE A 62 20.02 17.73 8.71
N VAL A 63 20.89 16.89 8.16
CA VAL A 63 21.81 17.28 7.08
C VAL A 63 21.09 17.18 5.74
N GLU A 64 21.14 18.26 4.94
CA GLU A 64 20.58 18.27 3.58
C GLU A 64 21.15 17.10 2.75
N GLY A 65 20.26 16.25 2.22
CA GLY A 65 20.62 15.13 1.35
C GLY A 65 20.83 13.77 2.04
N GLU A 66 20.88 13.71 3.38
CA GLU A 66 21.00 12.43 4.10
C GLU A 66 19.81 11.50 3.83
N ASN A 67 18.61 12.08 3.66
CA ASN A 67 17.36 11.33 3.47
C ASN A 67 17.00 11.06 1.99
N THR A 68 17.87 11.36 1.02
CA THR A 68 17.56 11.14 -0.41
C THR A 68 17.18 9.68 -0.72
N TRP A 69 17.81 8.73 -0.04
CA TRP A 69 17.50 7.31 -0.16
C TRP A 69 16.08 6.98 0.31
N LEU A 70 15.65 7.56 1.44
CA LEU A 70 14.31 7.39 2.00
C LEU A 70 13.23 7.84 1.01
N TYR A 71 13.39 9.02 0.41
CA TYR A 71 12.47 9.54 -0.59
C TYR A 71 12.34 8.63 -1.81
N THR A 72 13.46 8.08 -2.27
CA THR A 72 13.49 7.16 -3.41
C THR A 72 12.66 5.89 -3.12
N TRP A 73 12.80 5.31 -1.92
CA TRP A 73 12.01 4.15 -1.52
C TRP A 73 10.53 4.44 -1.35
N ILE A 74 10.18 5.60 -0.75
CA ILE A 74 8.78 6.00 -0.62
C ILE A 74 8.12 6.13 -2.00
N LEU A 75 8.80 6.78 -2.95
CA LEU A 75 8.31 6.91 -4.32
C LEU A 75 8.19 5.54 -5.02
N ALA A 76 9.17 4.65 -4.83
CA ALA A 76 9.12 3.30 -5.37
C ALA A 76 7.92 2.50 -4.83
N ILE A 77 7.64 2.59 -3.52
CA ILE A 77 6.49 1.95 -2.87
C ILE A 77 5.17 2.51 -3.43
N MET A 78 5.06 3.84 -3.55
CA MET A 78 3.88 4.50 -4.12
C MET A 78 3.64 4.06 -5.57
N ALA A 79 4.70 3.98 -6.38
CA ALA A 79 4.63 3.46 -7.74
C ALA A 79 4.17 2.00 -7.76
N GLY A 80 4.63 1.18 -6.80
CA GLY A 80 4.17 -0.18 -6.57
C GLY A 80 2.66 -0.27 -6.33
N TYR A 81 2.09 0.59 -5.47
CA TYR A 81 0.64 0.60 -5.24
C TYR A 81 -0.16 0.96 -6.49
N VAL A 82 0.30 1.96 -7.25
CA VAL A 82 -0.32 2.33 -8.53
C VAL A 82 -0.23 1.19 -9.53
N PHE A 83 0.91 0.50 -9.59
CA PHE A 83 1.11 -0.67 -10.42
C PHE A 83 0.13 -1.79 -10.07
N PHE A 84 0.02 -2.19 -8.80
CA PHE A 84 -0.91 -3.23 -8.36
C PHE A 84 -2.37 -2.85 -8.58
N TYR A 85 -2.71 -1.57 -8.41
CA TYR A 85 -4.05 -1.06 -8.67
C TYR A 85 -4.40 -1.16 -10.17
N ALA A 86 -3.48 -0.75 -11.05
CA ALA A 86 -3.64 -0.90 -12.49
C ALA A 86 -3.71 -2.38 -12.90
N LEU A 87 -2.90 -3.22 -12.27
CA LEU A 87 -2.88 -4.67 -12.50
C LEU A 87 -4.22 -5.30 -12.11
N ASN A 88 -4.75 -4.96 -10.94
CA ASN A 88 -6.04 -5.45 -10.46
C ASN A 88 -7.20 -5.04 -11.37
N ARG A 89 -7.11 -3.87 -12.02
CA ARG A 89 -8.11 -3.42 -12.99
C ARG A 89 -8.02 -4.16 -14.33
N LYS A 90 -6.83 -4.58 -14.75
CA LYS A 90 -6.60 -5.21 -16.05
C LYS A 90 -6.69 -6.74 -16.04
N LEU A 91 -6.18 -7.40 -15.01
CA LEU A 91 -6.09 -8.86 -14.97
C LEU A 91 -7.34 -9.51 -14.35
N PRO A 92 -8.03 -10.42 -15.04
CA PRO A 92 -9.09 -11.22 -14.43
C PRO A 92 -8.51 -12.25 -13.43
N ASN A 93 -9.37 -12.83 -12.60
CA ASN A 93 -9.11 -14.01 -11.75
C ASN A 93 -8.34 -13.77 -10.43
N GLY A 94 -8.32 -12.57 -9.88
CA GLY A 94 -7.74 -12.33 -8.55
C GLY A 94 -6.21 -12.49 -8.47
N ILE A 95 -5.53 -12.70 -9.60
CA ILE A 95 -4.06 -12.84 -9.70
C ILE A 95 -3.35 -11.63 -9.07
N ALA A 96 -3.90 -10.43 -9.24
CA ALA A 96 -3.34 -9.22 -8.64
C ALA A 96 -3.30 -9.28 -7.10
N GLY A 97 -4.28 -9.91 -6.46
CA GLY A 97 -4.29 -10.11 -5.01
C GLY A 97 -3.18 -11.05 -4.56
N PHE A 98 -2.99 -12.16 -5.27
CA PHE A 98 -1.89 -13.09 -5.00
C PHE A 98 -0.51 -12.43 -5.19
N LEU A 99 -0.31 -11.70 -6.30
CA LEU A 99 0.95 -11.01 -6.57
C LEU A 99 1.23 -9.91 -5.54
N PHE A 100 0.20 -9.19 -5.10
CA PHE A 100 0.33 -8.20 -4.03
C PHE A 100 0.74 -8.84 -2.70
N LEU A 101 0.15 -9.97 -2.33
CA LEU A 101 0.53 -10.70 -1.12
C LEU A 101 1.97 -11.24 -1.19
N LEU A 102 2.36 -11.78 -2.35
CA LEU A 102 3.73 -12.23 -2.57
C LEU A 102 4.71 -11.05 -2.44
N PHE A 103 4.37 -9.90 -3.01
CA PHE A 103 5.15 -8.68 -2.87
C PHE A 103 5.30 -8.24 -1.41
N LEU A 104 4.22 -8.25 -0.62
CA LEU A 104 4.31 -7.94 0.82
C LEU A 104 5.21 -8.92 1.56
N LEU A 105 5.06 -10.22 1.29
CA LEU A 105 5.83 -11.27 1.97
C LEU A 105 7.33 -11.14 1.66
N VAL A 106 7.68 -10.92 0.40
CA VAL A 106 9.07 -10.66 -0.01
C VAL A 106 9.56 -9.37 0.64
N SER A 107 8.79 -8.29 0.59
CA SER A 107 9.20 -7.00 1.17
C SER A 107 9.51 -7.13 2.66
N PHE A 108 8.68 -7.85 3.43
CA PHE A 108 8.91 -8.07 4.85
C PHE A 108 10.05 -9.05 5.16
N ALA A 109 10.28 -10.04 4.30
CA ALA A 109 11.41 -10.93 4.43
C ALA A 109 12.76 -10.22 4.24
N PHE A 110 12.79 -9.13 3.46
CA PHE A 110 13.99 -8.35 3.18
C PHE A 110 14.07 -7.01 3.92
N SER A 111 13.06 -6.64 4.71
CA SER A 111 13.05 -5.35 5.41
C SER A 111 13.83 -5.35 6.72
N ASP A 112 14.06 -6.52 7.32
CA ASP A 112 14.68 -6.67 8.63
C ASP A 112 15.90 -7.60 8.57
N GLU A 113 16.80 -7.48 9.54
CA GLU A 113 17.93 -8.40 9.63
C GLU A 113 17.45 -9.81 10.03
N ALA A 114 18.08 -10.85 9.47
CA ALA A 114 17.70 -12.23 9.74
C ALA A 114 17.69 -12.57 11.24
N VAL A 115 18.61 -11.99 12.02
CA VAL A 115 18.67 -12.17 13.49
C VAL A 115 17.43 -11.60 14.16
N GLN A 116 16.98 -10.41 13.75
CA GLN A 116 15.82 -9.74 14.33
C GLN A 116 14.51 -10.48 14.01
N LEU A 117 14.47 -11.19 12.88
CA LEU A 117 13.38 -12.09 12.54
C LEU A 117 13.37 -13.35 13.42
N VAL A 118 14.52 -13.98 13.65
CA VAL A 118 14.67 -15.18 14.50
C VAL A 118 14.33 -14.85 15.96
N ASP A 119 14.72 -13.66 16.43
CA ASP A 119 14.41 -13.16 17.77
C ASP A 119 12.93 -12.77 17.94
N GLY A 120 12.13 -12.89 16.88
CA GLY A 120 10.69 -12.71 16.91
C GLY A 120 10.22 -11.26 16.81
N ARG A 121 11.14 -10.28 16.72
CA ARG A 121 10.81 -8.85 16.66
C ARG A 121 9.89 -8.55 15.49
N SER A 122 10.14 -9.11 14.33
CA SER A 122 9.36 -8.78 13.11
C SER A 122 8.33 -9.83 12.71
N LEU A 123 8.13 -10.87 13.52
CA LEU A 123 7.11 -11.90 13.25
C LEU A 123 5.69 -11.32 13.17
N TYR A 124 5.40 -10.26 13.95
CA TYR A 124 4.07 -9.64 13.95
C TYR A 124 3.69 -9.06 12.59
N VAL A 125 4.66 -8.59 11.80
CA VAL A 125 4.43 -7.96 10.50
C VAL A 125 3.91 -8.98 9.47
N PHE A 126 4.32 -10.25 9.59
CA PHE A 126 3.84 -11.35 8.74
C PHE A 126 2.37 -11.72 9.00
N THR A 127 1.80 -11.30 10.12
CA THR A 127 0.37 -11.47 10.38
C THR A 127 -0.48 -10.71 9.36
N ILE A 128 0.00 -9.55 8.88
CA ILE A 128 -0.72 -8.70 7.92
C ILE A 128 -1.01 -9.45 6.61
N PRO A 129 -0.02 -9.99 5.86
CA PRO A 129 -0.29 -10.71 4.62
C PRO A 129 -1.09 -12.00 4.85
N ILE A 130 -0.95 -12.65 6.01
CA ILE A 130 -1.76 -13.83 6.37
C ILE A 130 -3.23 -13.44 6.50
N LEU A 131 -3.55 -12.36 7.23
CA LEU A 131 -4.93 -11.90 7.36
C LEU A 131 -5.49 -11.44 6.01
N LEU A 132 -4.70 -10.72 5.22
CA LEU A 132 -5.11 -10.27 3.89
C LEU A 132 -5.37 -11.43 2.92
N SER A 133 -4.65 -12.57 3.05
CA SER A 133 -4.87 -13.72 2.18
C SER A 133 -6.28 -14.31 2.32
N SER A 134 -6.83 -14.32 3.54
CA SER A 134 -8.20 -14.80 3.82
C SER A 134 -9.28 -14.03 3.05
N VAL A 135 -8.99 -12.79 2.66
CA VAL A 135 -9.94 -11.89 1.98
C VAL A 135 -9.64 -11.80 0.49
N LEU A 136 -8.37 -11.84 0.10
CA LEU A 136 -7.91 -11.58 -1.27
C LEU A 136 -7.80 -12.84 -2.13
N VAL A 137 -7.51 -14.01 -1.56
CA VAL A 137 -7.24 -15.25 -2.32
C VAL A 137 -8.47 -16.15 -2.34
N ARG A 138 -8.79 -16.72 -3.52
CA ARG A 138 -9.89 -17.67 -3.68
C ARG A 138 -9.57 -18.95 -2.87
N PRO A 139 -10.53 -19.50 -2.11
CA PRO A 139 -10.36 -20.81 -1.50
C PRO A 139 -10.18 -21.90 -2.56
#